data_AF-A0A4V5PPX4-F1
#
_entry.id   AF-A0A4V5PPX4-F1
#
_cell.length_a   1.000
_cell.length_b   1.000
_cell.length_c   1.000
_cell.angle_alpha   90.00
_cell.angle_beta   90.00
_cell.angle_gamma   90.00
#
_symmetry.space_group_name_H-M   'P 1'
#
loop_
_entity.id
_entity.type
_entity.pdbx_description
1 polymer ?
#
loop_
_entity_poly.entity_id
_entity_poly.type
_entity_poly.pdbx_seq_one_letter_code
_entity_poly.pdbx_strand_id
1 'polypeptide(L)'
;MGFLGGGTPENVTSGGDANSKQVSSPDEGSAVKPCPCDPNKTMSPQMKADIDAVNQKLDTAIENNQKNYDAKVAHYAKKNWPHDNNIATIKARGEELKQRKKDLNDKINECACYGDGLMNLANVVYNEAGSHSMNAKTAVAYAYMNRTKGNPRAPVSASEISHYKSIGTRAQGVNDSNAGLFAKNMTESIEAACRRLRDKDPTKNDPTNGSTHWVSPDALPKSANGCGRGFFAKDGRCFPTWTDADYEPNVRETLAEGVPRGEFIFYNGVRY
;
A
#
# COMPACT_ATOMS: atom_id res chain seq x y z
N MET A 1 11.76 -24.22 52.21
CA MET A 1 10.40 -23.68 52.32
C MET A 1 10.00 -23.19 50.93
N GLY A 2 8.85 -23.65 50.41
CA GLY A 2 8.05 -23.25 49.22
C GLY A 2 8.77 -22.63 47.99
N PHE A 3 8.43 -22.95 46.75
CA PHE A 3 7.11 -22.99 46.12
C PHE A 3 7.24 -23.59 44.70
N LEU A 4 6.18 -24.28 44.24
CA LEU A 4 5.57 -24.36 42.88
C LEU A 4 6.47 -24.53 41.64
N GLY A 5 6.15 -25.34 40.63
CA GLY A 5 4.97 -26.16 40.33
C GLY A 5 5.28 -26.97 39.07
N GLY A 6 4.84 -28.23 39.07
CA GLY A 6 4.93 -29.12 37.93
C GLY A 6 3.72 -28.97 37.01
N GLY A 7 3.97 -29.11 35.71
CA GLY A 7 2.96 -29.22 34.66
C GLY A 7 3.59 -29.84 33.41
N THR A 8 3.38 -31.14 33.24
CA THR A 8 3.61 -31.90 32.00
C THR A 8 2.42 -31.74 31.05
N PRO A 9 2.55 -32.17 29.77
CA PRO A 9 1.97 -31.49 28.61
C PRO A 9 0.55 -31.97 28.28
N GLU A 10 -0.31 -31.04 27.86
CA GLU A 10 -1.60 -31.38 27.25
C GLU A 10 -1.62 -31.10 25.75
N ASN A 11 -1.81 -32.22 25.05
CA ASN A 11 -2.42 -32.42 23.74
C ASN A 11 -3.43 -31.32 23.35
N VAL A 12 -3.31 -30.79 22.13
CA VAL A 12 -4.43 -30.11 21.46
C VAL A 12 -4.68 -30.77 20.12
N THR A 13 -5.65 -31.68 20.13
CA THR A 13 -6.36 -32.20 18.96
C THR A 13 -7.28 -31.13 18.37
N SER A 14 -7.10 -30.88 17.06
CA SER A 14 -8.11 -30.87 15.99
C SER A 14 -9.57 -30.52 16.31
N GLY A 15 -10.11 -29.57 15.53
CA GLY A 15 -11.53 -29.24 15.34
C GLY A 15 -11.77 -27.75 15.64
N GLY A 16 -12.27 -26.88 14.77
CA GLY A 16 -12.99 -26.99 13.52
C GLY A 16 -13.73 -25.64 13.35
N ASP A 17 -13.86 -25.16 12.11
CA ASP A 17 -14.77 -24.10 11.67
C ASP A 17 -14.48 -22.64 12.04
N ALA A 18 -13.56 -22.05 11.27
CA ALA A 18 -13.69 -20.66 10.84
C ALA A 18 -13.86 -20.67 9.32
N ASN A 19 -15.12 -20.73 8.88
CA ASN A 19 -15.54 -20.55 7.50
C ASN A 19 -15.25 -19.09 7.07
N SER A 20 -13.98 -18.76 6.86
CA SER A 20 -13.58 -17.59 6.10
C SER A 20 -13.91 -17.90 4.66
N LYS A 21 -15.10 -17.48 4.23
CA LYS A 21 -15.38 -17.30 2.80
C LYS A 21 -14.42 -16.24 2.30
N GLN A 22 -13.26 -16.69 1.85
CA GLN A 22 -12.44 -15.98 0.88
C GLN A 22 -13.38 -15.72 -0.30
N VAL A 23 -13.81 -14.48 -0.48
CA VAL A 23 -14.65 -14.10 -1.61
C VAL A 23 -13.78 -14.27 -2.84
N SER A 24 -14.09 -15.31 -3.59
CA SER A 24 -13.55 -15.59 -4.91
C SER A 24 -13.71 -14.33 -5.75
N SER A 25 -12.58 -13.73 -6.12
CA SER A 25 -12.52 -12.68 -7.14
C SER A 25 -13.23 -13.20 -8.39
N PRO A 26 -14.09 -12.41 -9.06
CA PRO A 26 -14.58 -12.78 -10.38
C PRO A 26 -13.42 -12.59 -11.37
N ASP A 27 -12.43 -13.51 -11.33
CA ASP A 27 -11.39 -13.79 -12.33
C ASP A 27 -10.19 -14.59 -11.76
N GLU A 28 -10.33 -15.39 -10.70
CA GLU A 28 -9.22 -16.28 -10.26
C GLU A 28 -8.90 -17.44 -11.24
N GLY A 29 -9.59 -17.53 -12.38
CA GLY A 29 -9.43 -18.62 -13.36
C GLY A 29 -8.73 -18.28 -14.67
N SER A 30 -8.36 -17.02 -14.92
CA SER A 30 -7.67 -16.65 -16.14
C SER A 30 -6.34 -16.02 -15.77
N ALA A 31 -5.24 -16.73 -16.04
CA ALA A 31 -3.92 -16.11 -16.08
C ALA A 31 -4.02 -14.90 -17.01
N VAL A 32 -4.16 -13.71 -16.42
CA VAL A 32 -4.27 -12.46 -17.17
C VAL A 32 -3.02 -12.38 -18.00
N LYS A 33 -3.16 -12.57 -19.32
CA LYS A 33 -2.02 -12.50 -20.23
C LYS A 33 -1.31 -11.17 -19.96
N PRO A 34 0.02 -11.19 -19.74
CA PRO A 34 0.77 -9.95 -19.60
C PRO A 34 0.41 -9.05 -20.77
N CYS A 35 -0.01 -7.82 -20.46
CA CYS A 35 -0.32 -6.90 -21.52
C CYS A 35 0.96 -6.67 -22.36
N PRO A 36 0.93 -6.81 -23.69
CA PRO A 36 2.14 -6.79 -24.53
C PRO A 36 2.68 -5.38 -24.80
N CYS A 37 2.57 -4.47 -23.83
CA CYS A 37 3.09 -3.11 -23.98
C CYS A 37 4.50 -2.99 -23.40
N ASP A 38 5.41 -2.48 -24.21
CA ASP A 38 6.74 -2.08 -23.78
C ASP A 38 6.65 -0.75 -22.99
N PRO A 39 7.06 -0.71 -21.69
CA PRO A 39 7.10 0.53 -20.91
C PRO A 39 7.92 1.63 -21.57
N ASN A 40 8.89 1.27 -22.42
CA ASN A 40 9.67 2.22 -23.19
C ASN A 40 8.84 3.00 -24.22
N LYS A 41 7.64 2.56 -24.54
CA LYS A 41 6.75 3.21 -25.51
C LYS A 41 5.54 3.89 -24.89
N THR A 42 5.23 3.61 -23.63
CA THR A 42 3.99 4.04 -22.98
C THR A 42 4.20 5.06 -21.87
N MET A 43 5.35 5.06 -21.20
CA MET A 43 5.68 6.04 -20.16
C MET A 43 6.46 7.23 -20.72
N SER A 44 6.25 8.41 -20.14
CA SER A 44 7.01 9.61 -20.47
C SER A 44 8.49 9.47 -20.05
N PRO A 45 9.41 10.24 -20.68
CA PRO A 45 10.81 10.24 -20.28
C PRO A 45 11.03 10.58 -18.80
N GLN A 46 10.23 11.51 -18.25
CA GLN A 46 10.33 11.88 -16.85
C GLN A 46 9.90 10.72 -15.93
N MET A 47 8.80 10.03 -16.24
CA MET A 47 8.34 8.90 -15.43
C MET A 47 9.37 7.77 -15.40
N LYS A 48 10.02 7.49 -16.54
CA LYS A 48 11.11 6.52 -16.60
C LYS A 48 12.30 6.94 -15.75
N ALA A 49 12.73 8.19 -15.86
CA ALA A 49 13.81 8.72 -15.04
C ALA A 49 13.50 8.62 -13.54
N ASP A 50 12.25 8.85 -13.13
CA ASP A 50 11.84 8.69 -11.73
C ASP A 50 11.87 7.21 -11.28
N ILE A 51 11.46 6.27 -12.13
CA ILE A 51 11.54 4.83 -11.86
C ILE A 51 13.02 4.39 -11.77
N ASP A 52 13.87 4.87 -12.67
CA ASP A 52 15.30 4.59 -12.67
C ASP A 52 15.98 5.14 -11.41
N ALA A 53 15.58 6.34 -10.95
CA ALA A 53 16.07 6.91 -9.70
C ALA A 53 15.70 6.02 -8.49
N VAL A 54 14.48 5.45 -8.46
CA VAL A 54 14.10 4.46 -7.44
C VAL A 54 14.96 3.20 -7.55
N ASN A 55 15.12 2.66 -8.76
CA ASN A 55 15.92 1.46 -8.98
C ASN A 55 17.38 1.65 -8.53
N GLN A 56 17.97 2.81 -8.81
CA GLN A 56 19.31 3.17 -8.34
C GLN A 56 19.41 3.20 -6.80
N LYS A 57 18.37 3.69 -6.10
CA LYS A 57 18.33 3.68 -4.63
C LYS A 57 18.21 2.26 -4.08
N LEU A 58 17.41 1.40 -4.72
CA LEU A 58 17.28 0.00 -4.35
C LEU A 58 18.59 -0.77 -4.58
N ASP A 59 19.28 -0.52 -5.70
CA ASP A 59 20.60 -1.11 -5.99
C ASP A 59 21.63 -0.70 -4.94
N THR A 60 21.68 0.59 -4.61
CA THR A 60 22.57 1.11 -3.57
C THR A 60 22.33 0.39 -2.22
N ALA A 61 21.07 0.19 -1.85
CA ALA A 61 20.73 -0.51 -0.62
C ALA A 61 21.12 -2.01 -0.65
N ILE A 62 20.97 -2.66 -1.81
CA ILE A 62 21.40 -4.06 -2.01
C ILE A 62 22.93 -4.15 -1.89
N GLU A 63 23.67 -3.24 -2.53
CA GLU A 63 25.13 -3.19 -2.45
C GLU A 63 25.62 -2.93 -1.01
N ASN A 64 24.99 -2.01 -0.28
CA ASN A 64 25.33 -1.72 1.10
C ASN A 64 25.06 -2.92 2.02
N ASN A 65 23.94 -3.63 1.81
CA ASN A 65 23.65 -4.87 2.53
C ASN A 65 24.72 -5.94 2.27
N GLN A 66 25.13 -6.12 1.01
CA GLN A 66 26.18 -7.06 0.64
C GLN A 66 27.53 -6.70 1.29
N LYS A 67 27.93 -5.43 1.24
CA LYS A 67 29.17 -4.96 1.92
C LYS A 67 29.13 -5.23 3.42
N ASN A 68 27.98 -5.01 4.07
CA ASN A 68 27.81 -5.29 5.49
C ASN A 68 27.89 -6.79 5.79
N TYR A 69 27.26 -7.62 4.96
CA TYR A 69 27.37 -9.08 5.05
C TYR A 69 28.83 -9.53 4.96
N ASP A 70 29.55 -9.10 3.93
CA ASP A 70 30.96 -9.50 3.70
C ASP A 70 31.86 -9.04 4.85
N ALA A 71 31.67 -7.81 5.34
CA ALA A 71 32.42 -7.28 6.49
C ALA A 71 32.15 -8.09 7.77
N LYS A 72 30.90 -8.51 8.01
CA LYS A 72 30.54 -9.34 9.15
C LYS A 72 31.16 -10.73 9.03
N VAL A 73 31.03 -11.39 7.87
CA VAL A 73 31.66 -12.70 7.61
C VAL A 73 33.17 -12.64 7.89
N ALA A 74 33.86 -11.62 7.37
CA ALA A 74 35.29 -11.44 7.62
C ALA A 74 35.63 -11.20 9.10
N HIS A 75 34.81 -10.44 9.83
CA HIS A 75 34.98 -10.22 11.27
C HIS A 75 34.81 -11.51 12.08
N TYR A 76 33.78 -12.30 11.78
CA TYR A 76 33.48 -13.55 12.48
C TYR A 76 34.51 -14.64 12.16
N ALA A 77 35.03 -14.70 10.93
CA ALA A 77 36.12 -15.58 10.56
C ALA A 77 37.38 -15.29 11.41
N LYS A 78 37.73 -14.02 11.64
CA LYS A 78 38.84 -13.62 12.51
C LYS A 78 38.65 -14.01 13.98
N LYS A 79 37.40 -14.13 14.44
CA LYS A 79 37.03 -14.48 15.84
C LYS A 79 36.76 -15.97 16.06
N ASN A 80 36.85 -16.80 15.01
CA ASN A 80 36.49 -18.22 15.03
C ASN A 80 35.03 -18.47 15.51
N TRP A 81 34.10 -17.61 15.11
CA TRP A 81 32.66 -17.69 15.46
C TRP A 81 31.79 -17.85 14.21
N PRO A 82 31.81 -19.01 13.54
CA PRO A 82 31.22 -19.18 12.20
C PRO A 82 29.68 -19.29 12.17
N HIS A 83 28.99 -19.39 13.31
CA HIS A 83 27.56 -19.71 13.37
C HIS A 83 26.70 -18.66 14.10
N ASP A 84 26.98 -17.38 13.86
CA ASP A 84 26.10 -16.32 14.38
C ASP A 84 24.86 -16.15 13.48
N ASN A 85 23.67 -16.31 14.06
CA ASN A 85 22.37 -16.09 13.42
C ASN A 85 22.25 -14.70 12.76
N ASN A 86 23.05 -13.73 13.20
CA ASN A 86 23.12 -12.40 12.59
C ASN A 86 23.63 -12.43 11.14
N ILE A 87 24.57 -13.33 10.79
CA ILE A 87 25.08 -13.46 9.42
C ILE A 87 23.97 -13.96 8.49
N ALA A 88 23.25 -15.01 8.91
CA ALA A 88 22.13 -15.57 8.16
C ALA A 88 21.01 -14.53 7.97
N THR A 89 20.73 -13.74 9.02
CA THR A 89 19.72 -12.67 8.98
C THR A 89 20.09 -11.58 7.97
N ILE A 90 21.35 -11.12 7.94
CA ILE A 90 21.79 -10.09 6.98
C ILE A 90 21.67 -10.62 5.54
N LYS A 91 22.13 -11.85 5.28
CA LYS A 91 22.01 -12.49 3.97
C LYS A 91 20.56 -12.61 3.51
N ALA A 92 19.68 -13.09 4.39
CA ALA A 92 18.25 -13.23 4.10
C ALA A 92 17.61 -11.88 3.73
N ARG A 93 17.95 -10.80 4.47
CA ARG A 93 17.48 -9.44 4.16
C ARG A 93 17.96 -8.95 2.78
N GLY A 94 19.21 -9.26 2.41
CA GLY A 94 19.76 -8.92 1.09
C GLY A 94 19.02 -9.61 -0.05
N GLU A 95 18.77 -10.91 0.07
CA GLU A 95 18.02 -11.69 -0.92
C GLU A 95 16.55 -11.26 -1.00
N GLU A 96 15.92 -10.98 0.14
CA GLU A 96 14.56 -10.45 0.19
C GLU A 96 14.46 -9.09 -0.54
N LEU A 97 15.44 -8.19 -0.35
CA LEU A 97 15.44 -6.90 -1.02
C LEU A 97 15.62 -7.05 -2.54
N LYS A 98 16.49 -7.95 -3.00
CA LYS A 98 16.64 -8.28 -4.43
C LYS A 98 15.33 -8.79 -5.02
N GLN A 99 14.64 -9.70 -4.33
CA GLN A 99 13.36 -10.22 -4.76
C GLN A 99 12.29 -9.11 -4.84
N ARG A 100 12.19 -8.26 -3.81
CA ARG A 100 11.23 -7.13 -3.81
C ARG A 100 11.51 -6.12 -4.93
N LYS A 101 12.79 -5.83 -5.24
CA LYS A 101 13.14 -4.98 -6.40
C LYS A 101 12.69 -5.64 -7.71
N LYS A 102 12.90 -6.95 -7.85
CA LYS A 102 12.44 -7.69 -9.02
C LYS A 102 10.92 -7.63 -9.15
N ASP A 103 10.18 -7.94 -8.08
CA ASP A 103 8.72 -7.93 -8.06
C ASP A 103 8.15 -6.55 -8.43
N LEU A 104 8.77 -5.48 -7.93
CA LEU A 104 8.40 -4.11 -8.29
C LEU A 104 8.52 -3.87 -9.80
N ASN A 105 9.68 -4.21 -10.39
CA ASN A 105 9.92 -4.00 -11.81
C ASN A 105 9.05 -4.90 -12.69
N ASP A 106 8.85 -6.16 -12.30
CA ASP A 106 7.95 -7.08 -12.99
C ASP A 106 6.52 -6.50 -13.01
N LYS A 107 6.06 -5.96 -11.87
CA LYS A 107 4.73 -5.37 -11.77
C LYS A 107 4.57 -4.08 -12.58
N ILE A 108 5.59 -3.23 -12.61
CA ILE A 108 5.64 -2.05 -13.50
C ILE A 108 5.49 -2.49 -14.96
N ASN A 109 6.25 -3.51 -15.37
CA ASN A 109 6.23 -4.02 -16.74
C ASN A 109 4.90 -4.66 -17.11
N GLU A 110 4.30 -5.44 -16.21
CA GLU A 110 3.03 -6.12 -16.42
C GLU A 110 1.88 -5.15 -16.74
N CYS A 111 1.93 -3.95 -16.15
CA CYS A 111 0.88 -2.94 -16.22
C CYS A 111 1.26 -1.73 -17.08
N ALA A 112 2.37 -1.82 -17.81
CA ALA A 112 2.97 -0.70 -18.53
C ALA A 112 2.07 -0.07 -19.60
N CYS A 113 1.05 -0.77 -20.12
CA CYS A 113 0.13 -0.22 -21.13
C CYS A 113 -0.58 1.06 -20.69
N TYR A 114 -0.75 1.26 -19.39
CA TYR A 114 -1.44 2.44 -18.87
C TYR A 114 -0.53 3.67 -18.76
N GLY A 115 0.73 3.56 -19.18
CA GLY A 115 1.70 4.65 -19.22
C GLY A 115 1.82 5.37 -17.89
N ASP A 116 1.91 6.70 -17.95
CA ASP A 116 2.00 7.56 -16.76
C ASP A 116 0.76 7.44 -15.86
N GLY A 117 -0.39 7.06 -16.43
CA GLY A 117 -1.63 6.86 -15.68
C GLY A 117 -1.51 5.79 -14.59
N LEU A 118 -0.78 4.71 -14.86
CA LEU A 118 -0.47 3.69 -13.86
C LEU A 118 0.21 4.30 -12.64
N MET A 119 1.28 5.05 -12.89
CA MET A 119 2.13 5.56 -11.84
C MET A 119 1.48 6.74 -11.11
N ASN A 120 0.70 7.57 -11.80
CA ASN A 120 -0.11 8.61 -11.17
C ASN A 120 -1.09 8.01 -10.15
N LEU A 121 -1.84 6.98 -10.56
CA LEU A 121 -2.79 6.31 -9.67
C LEU A 121 -2.07 5.55 -8.53
N ALA A 122 -1.01 4.81 -8.84
CA ALA A 122 -0.23 4.09 -7.84
C ALA A 122 0.40 5.04 -6.80
N ASN A 123 0.84 6.25 -7.20
CA ASN A 123 1.35 7.25 -6.28
C ASN A 123 0.28 7.77 -5.32
N VAL A 124 -0.99 7.88 -5.76
CA VAL A 124 -2.12 8.22 -4.89
C VAL A 124 -2.41 7.07 -3.92
N VAL A 125 -2.49 5.84 -4.42
CA VAL A 125 -2.70 4.66 -3.58
C VAL A 125 -1.61 4.51 -2.54
N TYR A 126 -0.34 4.71 -2.90
CA TYR A 126 0.77 4.67 -1.95
C TYR A 126 0.64 5.79 -0.91
N ASN A 127 0.25 7.00 -1.32
CA ASN A 127 0.13 8.15 -0.43
C ASN A 127 -0.91 7.89 0.66
N GLU A 128 -2.06 7.39 0.26
CA GLU A 128 -3.21 7.26 1.14
C GLU A 128 -3.21 5.92 1.87
N ALA A 129 -2.96 4.82 1.15
CA ALA A 129 -3.15 3.46 1.62
C ALA A 129 -1.85 2.62 1.63
N GLY A 130 -0.67 3.24 1.54
CA GLY A 130 0.61 2.54 1.36
C GLY A 130 0.88 1.43 2.38
N SER A 131 0.56 1.67 3.66
CA SER A 131 0.72 0.71 4.77
C SER A 131 -0.51 -0.15 5.07
N HIS A 132 -1.59 0.00 4.31
CA HIS A 132 -2.88 -0.64 4.58
C HIS A 132 -3.11 -1.90 3.75
N SER A 133 -4.21 -2.60 4.02
CA SER A 133 -4.61 -3.82 3.32
C SER A 133 -4.74 -3.63 1.80
N MET A 134 -4.64 -4.72 1.04
CA MET A 134 -4.84 -4.68 -0.41
C MET A 134 -6.25 -4.22 -0.80
N ASN A 135 -7.26 -4.55 0.02
CA ASN A 135 -8.62 -4.07 -0.15
C ASN A 135 -8.70 -2.55 0.01
N ALA A 136 -8.04 -1.99 1.03
CA ALA A 136 -7.96 -0.54 1.22
C ALA A 136 -7.27 0.16 0.04
N LYS A 137 -6.12 -0.39 -0.42
CA LYS A 137 -5.42 0.11 -1.61
C LYS A 137 -6.30 0.10 -2.85
N THR A 138 -7.04 -0.98 -3.06
CA THR A 138 -7.97 -1.12 -4.18
C THR A 138 -9.12 -0.11 -4.05
N ALA A 139 -9.75 0.00 -2.89
CA ALA A 139 -10.84 0.93 -2.66
C ALA A 139 -10.43 2.40 -2.88
N VAL A 140 -9.25 2.80 -2.42
CA VAL A 140 -8.69 4.14 -2.72
C VAL A 140 -8.47 4.33 -4.23
N ALA A 141 -7.98 3.32 -4.95
CA ALA A 141 -7.79 3.40 -6.39
C ALA A 141 -9.13 3.66 -7.12
N TYR A 142 -10.21 2.97 -6.73
CA TYR A 142 -11.55 3.23 -7.29
C TYR A 142 -12.06 4.63 -6.93
N ALA A 143 -12.02 4.99 -5.64
CA ALA A 143 -12.54 6.27 -5.18
C ALA A 143 -11.83 7.47 -5.82
N TYR A 144 -10.51 7.39 -6.00
CA TYR A 144 -9.76 8.43 -6.71
C TYR A 144 -10.14 8.49 -8.19
N MET A 145 -10.32 7.36 -8.86
CA MET A 145 -10.79 7.34 -10.26
C MET A 145 -12.21 7.89 -10.40
N ASN A 146 -13.09 7.68 -9.42
CA ASN A 146 -14.43 8.30 -9.41
C ASN A 146 -14.31 9.82 -9.27
N ARG A 147 -13.48 10.29 -8.33
CA ARG A 147 -13.17 11.71 -8.13
C ARG A 147 -12.67 12.38 -9.42
N THR A 148 -11.82 11.71 -10.18
CA THR A 148 -11.24 12.26 -11.42
C THR A 148 -12.06 11.91 -12.68
N LYS A 149 -13.27 11.37 -12.53
CA LYS A 149 -14.16 10.96 -13.64
C LYS A 149 -13.48 10.00 -14.62
N GLY A 150 -12.69 9.06 -14.09
CA GLY A 150 -11.99 8.04 -14.84
C GLY A 150 -10.62 8.46 -15.39
N ASN A 151 -10.11 9.66 -15.07
CA ASN A 151 -8.82 10.13 -15.56
C ASN A 151 -7.69 9.81 -14.55
N PRO A 152 -6.74 8.92 -14.89
CA PRO A 152 -5.62 8.56 -14.01
C PRO A 152 -4.52 9.64 -14.06
N ARG A 153 -4.80 10.82 -13.52
CA ARG A 153 -3.88 11.95 -13.43
C ARG A 153 -3.31 12.10 -12.03
N ALA A 154 -2.22 12.86 -11.91
CA ALA A 154 -1.75 13.29 -10.60
C ALA A 154 -2.78 14.24 -9.92
N PRO A 155 -2.78 14.31 -8.58
CA PRO A 155 -3.53 15.32 -7.85
C PRO A 155 -3.10 16.73 -8.24
N VAL A 156 -4.06 17.63 -8.44
CA VAL A 156 -3.78 19.02 -8.87
C VAL A 156 -3.63 19.99 -7.68
N SER A 157 -4.06 19.58 -6.49
CA SER A 157 -4.02 20.40 -5.28
C SER A 157 -3.93 19.52 -4.02
N ALA A 158 -3.51 20.14 -2.92
CA ALA A 158 -3.51 19.50 -1.60
C ALA A 158 -4.92 19.17 -1.07
N SER A 159 -5.97 19.76 -1.65
CA SER A 159 -7.37 19.44 -1.32
C SER A 159 -7.87 18.16 -1.98
N GLU A 160 -7.21 17.66 -3.02
CA GLU A 160 -7.50 16.33 -3.56
C GLU A 160 -6.79 15.26 -2.74
N ILE A 161 -5.48 15.41 -2.55
CA ILE A 161 -4.64 14.48 -1.80
C ILE A 161 -3.63 15.28 -0.99
N SER A 162 -3.75 15.21 0.33
CA SER A 162 -2.85 15.94 1.23
C SER A 162 -1.43 15.38 1.15
N HIS A 163 -0.43 16.27 1.15
CA HIS A 163 1.00 15.90 1.12
C HIS A 163 1.41 14.94 0.00
N TYR A 164 0.70 14.97 -1.14
CA TYR A 164 1.00 14.14 -2.29
C TYR A 164 2.47 14.26 -2.70
N LYS A 165 3.12 13.12 -2.90
CA LYS A 165 4.45 13.01 -3.51
C LYS A 165 4.34 12.21 -4.80
N SER A 166 5.16 12.51 -5.79
CA SER A 166 5.37 11.61 -6.93
C SER A 166 6.41 10.53 -6.56
N ILE A 167 6.54 9.51 -7.42
CA ILE A 167 7.58 8.49 -7.24
C ILE A 167 8.99 9.10 -7.28
N GLY A 168 9.27 10.06 -8.18
CA GLY A 168 10.55 10.78 -8.21
C GLY A 168 10.86 11.53 -6.91
N THR A 169 9.87 12.21 -6.32
CA THR A 169 10.05 12.84 -5.00
C THR A 169 10.25 11.80 -3.90
N ARG A 170 9.54 10.67 -3.92
CA ARG A 170 9.71 9.59 -2.93
C ARG A 170 11.08 8.93 -3.02
N ALA A 171 11.66 8.81 -4.22
CA ALA A 171 12.99 8.23 -4.43
C ALA A 171 14.07 8.91 -3.56
N GLN A 172 13.93 10.22 -3.30
CA GLN A 172 14.87 10.96 -2.46
C GLN A 172 14.87 10.50 -0.99
N GLY A 173 13.74 9.94 -0.51
CA GLY A 173 13.60 9.41 0.84
C GLY A 173 13.93 7.92 0.98
N VAL A 174 14.25 7.22 -0.11
CA VAL A 174 14.61 5.79 -0.09
C VAL A 174 16.06 5.63 0.38
N ASN A 175 16.26 4.80 1.39
CA ASN A 175 17.56 4.46 1.96
C ASN A 175 17.55 3.02 2.49
N ASP A 176 18.71 2.54 2.96
CA ASP A 176 18.91 1.16 3.42
C ASP A 176 17.89 0.70 4.48
N SER A 177 17.39 1.60 5.33
CA SER A 177 16.46 1.26 6.41
C SER A 177 15.02 1.03 5.95
N ASN A 178 14.61 1.66 4.84
CA ASN A 178 13.22 1.62 4.37
C ASN A 178 13.05 1.02 2.97
N ALA A 179 14.13 0.75 2.24
CA ALA A 179 14.12 0.28 0.85
C ALA A 179 13.20 -0.94 0.64
N GLY A 180 13.28 -1.93 1.53
CA GLY A 180 12.44 -3.12 1.44
C GLY A 180 10.95 -2.81 1.61
N LEU A 181 10.58 -2.01 2.62
CA LEU A 181 9.19 -1.64 2.88
C LEU A 181 8.64 -0.76 1.74
N PHE A 182 9.44 0.18 1.26
CA PHE A 182 9.10 1.00 0.10
C PHE A 182 8.80 0.14 -1.12
N ALA A 183 9.69 -0.78 -1.50
CA ALA A 183 9.52 -1.63 -2.67
C ALA A 183 8.25 -2.48 -2.56
N LYS A 184 7.97 -3.07 -1.38
CA LYS A 184 6.74 -3.83 -1.13
C LYS A 184 5.49 -2.95 -1.29
N ASN A 185 5.41 -1.84 -0.57
CA ASN A 185 4.22 -0.99 -0.56
C ASN A 185 3.95 -0.38 -1.94
N MET A 186 5.01 -0.04 -2.69
CA MET A 186 4.87 0.46 -4.07
C MET A 186 4.39 -0.63 -5.01
N THR A 187 4.92 -1.85 -4.90
CA THR A 187 4.44 -3.00 -5.69
C THR A 187 2.94 -3.25 -5.48
N GLU A 188 2.49 -3.29 -4.22
CA GLU A 188 1.07 -3.46 -3.89
C GLU A 188 0.20 -2.29 -4.38
N SER A 189 0.73 -1.07 -4.35
CA SER A 189 0.02 0.11 -4.86
C SER A 189 -0.12 0.09 -6.38
N ILE A 190 0.90 -0.38 -7.10
CA ILE A 190 0.85 -0.58 -8.55
C ILE A 190 -0.14 -1.70 -8.89
N GLU A 191 -0.13 -2.81 -8.16
CA GLU A 191 -1.11 -3.89 -8.34
C GLU A 191 -2.55 -3.36 -8.19
N ALA A 192 -2.84 -2.55 -7.16
CA ALA A 192 -4.18 -1.98 -6.94
C ALA A 192 -4.58 -1.02 -8.06
N ALA A 193 -3.67 -0.13 -8.47
CA ALA A 193 -3.89 0.76 -9.61
C ALA A 193 -4.14 -0.04 -10.90
N CYS A 194 -3.36 -1.09 -11.13
CA CYS A 194 -3.47 -1.94 -12.30
C CYS A 194 -4.80 -2.71 -12.35
N ARG A 195 -5.25 -3.27 -11.23
CA ARG A 195 -6.59 -3.89 -11.12
C ARG A 195 -7.68 -2.91 -11.54
N ARG A 196 -7.65 -1.69 -10.98
CA ARG A 196 -8.63 -0.65 -11.30
C ARG A 196 -8.58 -0.25 -12.78
N LEU A 197 -7.40 -0.17 -13.38
CA LEU A 197 -7.23 0.24 -14.79
C LEU A 197 -7.55 -0.89 -15.79
N ARG A 198 -7.46 -2.15 -15.36
CA ARG A 198 -7.85 -3.33 -16.14
C ARG A 198 -9.33 -3.64 -16.07
N ASP A 199 -10.01 -3.14 -15.06
CA ASP A 199 -11.43 -3.39 -14.86
C ASP A 199 -12.27 -2.87 -16.03
N LYS A 200 -12.99 -3.79 -16.69
CA LYS A 200 -13.85 -3.52 -17.84
C LYS A 200 -15.22 -2.98 -17.43
N ASP A 201 -15.64 -3.21 -16.19
CA ASP A 201 -16.90 -2.72 -15.63
C ASP A 201 -16.66 -2.09 -14.26
N PRO A 202 -15.94 -0.95 -14.23
CA PRO A 202 -15.53 -0.34 -12.98
C PRO A 202 -16.70 0.21 -12.16
N THR A 203 -17.86 0.46 -12.77
CA THR A 203 -19.06 0.88 -12.07
C THR A 203 -19.69 -0.25 -11.26
N LYS A 204 -19.67 -1.47 -11.79
CA LYS A 204 -20.25 -2.65 -11.12
C LYS A 204 -19.33 -3.19 -10.03
N ASN A 205 -18.02 -3.15 -10.27
CA ASN A 205 -17.01 -3.74 -9.40
C ASN A 205 -16.43 -2.76 -8.39
N ASP A 206 -16.94 -1.52 -8.32
CA ASP A 206 -16.46 -0.51 -7.39
C ASP A 206 -16.80 -0.87 -5.94
N PRO A 207 -15.79 -1.22 -5.11
CA PRO A 207 -16.04 -1.56 -3.71
C PRO A 207 -16.51 -0.34 -2.89
N THR A 208 -16.37 0.87 -3.41
CA THR A 208 -16.73 2.13 -2.75
C THR A 208 -18.08 2.70 -3.21
N ASN A 209 -18.78 1.99 -4.11
CA ASN A 209 -20.09 2.38 -4.64
C ASN A 209 -20.15 3.85 -5.10
N GLY A 210 -19.22 4.26 -5.96
CA GLY A 210 -19.17 5.61 -6.55
C GLY A 210 -18.54 6.69 -5.67
N SER A 211 -18.04 6.35 -4.48
CA SER A 211 -17.49 7.34 -3.55
C SER A 211 -16.34 8.13 -4.17
N THR A 212 -16.25 9.42 -3.83
CA THR A 212 -15.23 10.35 -4.37
C THR A 212 -14.33 10.97 -3.30
N HIS A 213 -14.64 10.68 -2.04
CA HIS A 213 -13.93 11.16 -0.86
C HIS A 213 -13.76 10.01 0.13
N TRP A 214 -12.76 10.10 0.99
CA TRP A 214 -12.51 9.12 2.04
C TRP A 214 -11.80 9.78 3.21
N VAL A 215 -11.87 9.11 4.36
CA VAL A 215 -11.13 9.46 5.56
C VAL A 215 -10.56 8.19 6.14
N SER A 216 -9.37 8.27 6.77
CA SER A 216 -8.82 7.20 7.60
C SER A 216 -9.07 7.52 9.08
N PRO A 217 -10.06 6.88 9.74
CA PRO A 217 -10.40 7.21 11.12
C PRO A 217 -9.25 7.03 12.11
N ASP A 218 -8.37 6.06 11.89
CA ASP A 218 -7.23 5.84 12.78
C ASP A 218 -6.21 6.97 12.75
N ALA A 219 -6.12 7.68 11.62
CA ALA A 219 -5.29 8.86 11.45
C ALA A 219 -5.92 10.15 12.04
N LEU A 220 -7.21 10.11 12.42
CA LEU A 220 -7.88 11.28 12.96
C LEU A 220 -7.50 11.54 14.43
N PRO A 221 -7.46 12.82 14.87
CA PRO A 221 -7.30 13.16 16.27
C PRO A 221 -8.38 12.53 17.16
N LYS A 222 -8.02 12.17 18.39
CA LYS A 222 -8.98 11.72 19.40
C LYS A 222 -9.87 12.89 19.84
N SER A 223 -11.17 12.64 20.00
CA SER A 223 -12.14 13.67 20.40
C SER A 223 -12.16 13.98 21.90
N ALA A 224 -11.36 13.27 22.71
CA ALA A 224 -11.36 13.39 24.17
C ALA A 224 -11.09 14.83 24.69
N ASN A 225 -10.39 15.65 23.90
CA ASN A 225 -10.08 17.04 24.23
C ASN A 225 -10.94 18.04 23.43
N GLY A 226 -12.08 17.60 22.89
CA GLY A 226 -12.87 18.37 21.93
C GLY A 226 -12.29 18.33 20.52
N CYS A 227 -13.09 18.72 19.54
CA CYS A 227 -12.69 18.81 18.14
C CYS A 227 -12.53 20.28 17.73
N GLY A 228 -11.51 20.57 16.93
CA GLY A 228 -11.28 21.91 16.41
C GLY A 228 -12.36 22.36 15.41
N ARG A 229 -12.33 23.63 15.03
CA ARG A 229 -13.24 24.19 14.02
C ARG A 229 -13.14 23.41 12.70
N GLY A 230 -14.29 23.04 12.13
CA GLY A 230 -14.36 22.24 10.90
C GLY A 230 -14.34 20.73 11.14
N PHE A 231 -14.42 20.30 12.39
CA PHE A 231 -14.52 18.90 12.78
C PHE A 231 -15.65 18.68 13.80
N PHE A 232 -16.18 17.45 13.85
CA PHE A 232 -17.14 17.01 14.84
C PHE A 232 -16.71 15.67 15.44
N ALA A 233 -17.20 15.37 16.64
CA ALA A 233 -16.87 14.13 17.34
C ALA A 233 -17.77 12.98 16.83
N LYS A 234 -17.16 11.90 16.35
CA LYS A 234 -17.82 10.66 15.94
C LYS A 234 -16.89 9.50 16.22
N ASP A 235 -17.41 8.41 16.79
CA ASP A 235 -16.62 7.20 17.09
C ASP A 235 -15.32 7.47 17.91
N GLY A 236 -15.34 8.47 18.79
CA GLY A 236 -14.18 8.88 19.60
C GLY A 236 -13.07 9.62 18.83
N ARG A 237 -13.32 10.01 17.58
CA ARG A 237 -12.41 10.71 16.69
C ARG A 237 -13.01 12.03 16.19
N CYS A 238 -12.16 12.93 15.72
CA CYS A 238 -12.58 14.21 15.13
C CYS A 238 -12.68 14.09 13.61
N PHE A 239 -13.89 13.86 13.12
CA PHE A 239 -14.20 13.76 11.69
C PHE A 239 -14.40 15.13 11.06
N PRO A 240 -14.00 15.36 9.80
CA PRO A 240 -14.27 16.61 9.11
C PRO A 240 -15.78 16.85 8.94
N THR A 241 -16.26 18.09 9.10
CA THR A 241 -17.70 18.40 9.03
C THR A 241 -18.33 18.07 7.68
N TRP A 242 -17.58 18.05 6.58
CA TRP A 242 -18.11 17.64 5.27
C TRP A 242 -18.51 16.15 5.21
N THR A 243 -18.12 15.34 6.21
CA THR A 243 -18.54 13.95 6.35
C THR A 243 -19.87 13.78 7.11
N ASP A 244 -20.40 14.87 7.65
CA ASP A 244 -21.63 14.88 8.46
C ASP A 244 -22.85 15.22 7.61
N ALA A 245 -23.91 14.41 7.71
CA ALA A 245 -25.16 14.66 6.99
C ALA A 245 -25.92 15.87 7.53
N ASP A 246 -25.67 16.29 8.76
CA ASP A 246 -26.29 17.50 9.32
C ASP A 246 -25.70 18.78 8.71
N TYR A 247 -24.46 18.73 8.23
CA TYR A 247 -23.78 19.84 7.54
C TYR A 247 -23.85 19.72 6.01
N GLU A 248 -23.75 18.50 5.48
CA GLU A 248 -23.81 18.17 4.06
C GLU A 248 -24.93 17.14 3.82
N PRO A 249 -26.21 17.55 3.61
CA PRO A 249 -27.37 16.65 3.59
C PRO A 249 -27.33 15.52 2.55
N ASN A 250 -26.50 15.68 1.52
CA ASN A 250 -26.31 14.71 0.45
C ASN A 250 -25.16 13.74 0.71
N VAL A 251 -24.34 13.98 1.74
CA VAL A 251 -23.22 13.10 2.04
C VAL A 251 -23.73 11.74 2.52
N ARG A 252 -23.18 10.67 1.97
CA ARG A 252 -23.52 9.30 2.35
C ARG A 252 -22.24 8.53 2.60
N GLU A 253 -22.18 7.92 3.78
CA GLU A 253 -21.10 7.03 4.15
C GLU A 253 -21.21 5.71 3.38
N THR A 254 -20.08 5.14 2.95
CA THR A 254 -20.00 3.82 2.34
C THR A 254 -18.81 3.06 2.93
N LEU A 255 -19.04 1.80 3.26
CA LEU A 255 -18.01 0.89 3.75
C LEU A 255 -17.64 -0.06 2.62
N ALA A 256 -16.37 -0.04 2.24
CA ALA A 256 -15.86 -0.95 1.23
C ALA A 256 -15.70 -2.36 1.82
N GLU A 257 -16.15 -3.38 1.06
CA GLU A 257 -16.06 -4.77 1.50
C GLU A 257 -14.61 -5.15 1.81
N GLY A 258 -14.40 -5.79 2.96
CA GLY A 258 -13.08 -6.24 3.39
C GLY A 258 -12.11 -5.11 3.76
N VAL A 259 -12.55 -3.85 3.83
CA VAL A 259 -11.77 -2.73 4.37
C VAL A 259 -12.21 -2.46 5.82
N PRO A 260 -11.32 -2.62 6.81
CA PRO A 260 -11.66 -2.30 8.19
C PRO A 260 -12.07 -0.83 8.33
N ARG A 261 -13.15 -0.58 9.08
CA ARG A 261 -13.68 0.79 9.32
C ARG A 261 -12.60 1.74 9.87
N GLY A 262 -11.68 1.24 10.69
CA GLY A 262 -10.55 2.02 11.21
C GLY A 262 -9.54 2.46 10.14
N GLU A 263 -9.37 1.67 9.08
CA GLU A 263 -8.48 2.00 7.96
C GLU A 263 -9.10 3.08 7.09
N PHE A 264 -10.31 2.86 6.57
CA PHE A 264 -10.99 3.81 5.70
C PHE A 264 -12.51 3.79 5.83
N ILE A 265 -13.10 4.97 5.64
CA ILE A 265 -14.51 5.20 5.39
C ILE A 265 -14.62 6.06 4.13
N PHE A 266 -15.51 5.69 3.22
CA PHE A 266 -15.70 6.37 1.93
C PHE A 266 -17.00 7.18 1.93
N TYR A 267 -17.04 8.23 1.12
CA TYR A 267 -18.16 9.17 1.07
C TYR A 267 -18.57 9.53 -0.36
N ASN A 268 -19.88 9.48 -0.56
CA ASN A 268 -20.61 9.93 -1.74
C ASN A 268 -21.26 11.30 -1.48
N GLY A 269 -21.54 12.08 -2.52
CA GLY A 269 -22.38 13.29 -2.43
C GLY A 269 -21.73 14.53 -1.79
N VAL A 270 -20.41 14.52 -1.57
CA VAL A 270 -19.64 15.68 -1.07
C VAL A 270 -19.54 16.75 -2.16
N ARG A 271 -19.75 18.03 -1.80
CA ARG A 271 -19.66 19.18 -2.71
C ARG A 271 -18.19 19.59 -2.96
N TYR A 272 -17.88 20.02 -4.19
CA TYR A 272 -16.58 20.55 -4.61
C TYR A 272 -16.55 22.08 -4.56
#